data_AF-J9D9Z9-F1
#
_entry.id   AF-J9D9Z9-F1
#
_cell.length_a   1.000
_cell.length_b   1.000
_cell.length_c   1.000
_cell.angle_alpha   90.00
_cell.angle_beta   90.00
_cell.angle_gamma   90.00
#
_symmetry.space_group_name_H-M   'P 1'
#
loop_
_entity.id
_entity.type
_entity.pdbx_description
1 polymer ?
#
loop_
_entity_poly.entity_id
_entity_poly.type
_entity_poly.pdbx_seq_one_letter_code
_entity_poly.pdbx_strand_id
1 'polypeptide(L)'
;KRTPSNTNSRKLEDDFDSRSKFRQSRFEKKTNQAYQKRLDVNKVEEFQFKRNLTEKEVRINLFVIEGTAGFEALSLREKTTKIASFGDSEFLEWFYEEGIRNSLPDDWITFKENVVEYCINKGIANMFKYKEETWSNYVERLIDYTIKRKIDQNKIISKILCEFAPRKVRTLALTCGENCFIFLEKLKFWEENFIDFRSKFRPNLDKPKT
;
A
#
# COMPACT_ATOMS: atom_id res chain seq x y z
N LYS A 1 88.58 23.15 27.95
CA LYS A 1 87.29 23.44 27.28
C LYS A 1 86.62 22.12 26.92
N ARG A 2 85.62 21.70 27.69
CA ARG A 2 84.74 20.54 27.41
C ARG A 2 83.31 21.04 27.61
N THR A 3 82.48 20.97 26.57
CA THR A 3 81.04 21.22 26.63
C THR A 3 80.31 19.90 26.91
N PRO A 4 79.28 19.87 27.78
CA PRO A 4 78.35 18.75 27.83
C PRO A 4 77.22 18.90 26.81
N SER A 5 76.82 17.74 26.31
CA SER A 5 75.74 17.48 25.35
C SER A 5 74.36 17.83 25.91
N ASN A 6 73.54 18.44 25.06
CA ASN A 6 72.15 18.81 25.29
C ASN A 6 71.24 17.66 24.83
N THR A 7 70.60 16.97 25.76
CA THR A 7 69.52 15.99 25.49
C THR A 7 68.31 16.35 26.35
N ASN A 8 67.47 17.26 25.87
CA ASN A 8 66.15 17.48 26.48
C ASN A 8 65.14 18.19 25.55
N SER A 9 64.95 17.66 24.34
CA SER A 9 64.02 18.23 23.36
C SER A 9 63.12 17.19 22.67
N ARG A 10 62.72 16.11 23.36
CA ARG A 10 61.81 15.09 22.80
C ARG A 10 60.63 14.69 23.71
N LYS A 11 60.11 15.60 24.53
CA LYS A 11 58.97 15.29 25.43
C LYS A 11 57.82 16.29 25.44
N LEU A 12 57.75 17.23 24.49
CA LEU A 12 56.70 18.26 24.48
C LEU A 12 55.73 18.21 23.29
N GLU A 13 55.96 17.34 22.28
CA GLU A 13 55.10 17.30 21.09
C GLU A 13 54.04 16.18 21.11
N ASP A 14 54.20 15.11 21.90
CA ASP A 14 53.23 13.99 21.93
C ASP A 14 51.96 14.28 22.78
N ASP A 15 52.01 15.25 23.70
CA ASP A 15 50.90 15.55 24.61
C ASP A 15 49.85 16.50 24.01
N PHE A 16 50.20 17.26 22.96
CA PHE A 16 49.29 18.22 22.35
C PHE A 16 48.32 17.55 21.37
N ASP A 17 48.79 16.55 20.63
CA ASP A 17 48.00 15.83 19.62
C ASP A 17 46.99 14.85 20.26
N SER A 18 47.34 14.28 21.42
CA SER A 18 46.50 13.37 22.20
C SER A 18 45.27 14.08 22.81
N ARG A 19 45.41 15.34 23.26
CA ARG A 19 44.29 16.14 23.81
C ARG A 19 43.34 16.67 22.74
N SER A 20 43.85 16.94 21.54
CA SER A 20 43.05 17.36 20.37
C SER A 20 42.11 16.25 19.92
N LYS A 21 42.64 15.02 19.74
CA LYS A 21 41.87 13.83 19.35
C LYS A 21 40.82 13.41 20.39
N PHE A 22 41.11 13.61 21.68
CA PHE A 22 40.15 13.32 22.76
C PHE A 22 39.00 14.34 22.82
N ARG A 23 39.23 15.61 22.44
CA ARG A 23 38.19 16.64 22.36
C ARG A 23 37.29 16.49 21.14
N GLN A 24 37.84 16.15 19.98
CA GLN A 24 37.05 15.84 18.77
C GLN A 24 36.14 14.63 18.97
N SER A 25 36.63 13.53 19.57
CA SER A 25 35.80 12.34 19.80
C SER A 25 34.66 12.56 20.83
N ARG A 26 34.82 13.46 21.81
CA ARG A 26 33.74 13.86 22.72
C ARG A 26 32.73 14.79 22.07
N PHE A 27 33.17 15.65 21.16
CA PHE A 27 32.27 16.51 20.39
C PHE A 27 31.43 15.67 19.42
N GLU A 28 32.05 14.75 18.68
CA GLU A 28 31.37 13.83 17.76
C GLU A 28 30.43 12.85 18.48
N LYS A 29 30.81 12.34 19.66
CA LYS A 29 29.91 11.51 20.47
C LYS A 29 28.73 12.30 21.03
N LYS A 30 28.92 13.56 21.43
CA LYS A 30 27.82 14.42 21.91
C LYS A 30 26.90 14.90 20.79
N THR A 31 27.43 15.19 19.60
CA THR A 31 26.61 15.58 18.44
C THR A 31 25.82 14.40 17.90
N ASN A 32 26.41 13.19 17.85
CA ASN A 32 25.68 11.97 17.49
C ASN A 32 24.61 11.61 18.53
N GLN A 33 24.93 11.65 19.84
CA GLN A 33 23.91 11.43 20.87
C GLN A 33 22.81 12.49 20.87
N ALA A 34 23.12 13.75 20.52
CA ALA A 34 22.10 14.80 20.37
C ALA A 34 21.27 14.61 19.10
N TYR A 35 21.82 14.02 18.04
CA TYR A 35 21.08 13.65 16.82
C TYR A 35 20.18 12.42 17.07
N GLN A 36 20.70 11.38 17.74
CA GLN A 36 19.90 10.24 18.18
C GLN A 36 18.81 10.64 19.20
N LYS A 37 19.13 11.50 20.19
CA LYS A 37 18.11 12.03 21.12
C LYS A 37 17.10 12.96 20.45
N ARG A 38 17.42 13.60 19.32
CA ARG A 38 16.45 14.39 18.52
C ARG A 38 15.53 13.50 17.68
N LEU A 39 15.98 12.29 17.32
CA LEU A 39 15.13 11.28 16.70
C LEU A 39 14.18 10.65 17.71
N ASP A 40 14.58 10.48 18.98
CA ASP A 40 13.73 9.91 20.04
C ASP A 40 12.71 10.90 20.67
N VAL A 41 12.87 12.22 20.46
CA VAL A 41 12.01 13.25 21.10
C VAL A 41 11.04 13.92 20.13
N ASN A 42 11.22 13.71 18.82
CA ASN A 42 10.11 13.94 17.90
C ASN A 42 9.18 12.73 18.00
N LYS A 43 8.19 12.84 18.89
CA LYS A 43 6.85 12.35 18.57
C LYS A 43 6.43 13.05 17.26
N VAL A 44 6.97 12.58 16.15
CA VAL A 44 6.16 12.47 14.95
C VAL A 44 4.95 11.70 15.45
N GLU A 45 3.75 12.27 15.35
CA GLU A 45 2.57 11.42 15.34
C GLU A 45 2.88 10.29 14.36
N GLU A 46 3.13 9.08 14.87
CA GLU A 46 3.71 7.99 14.09
C GLU A 46 2.92 7.89 12.80
N PHE A 47 3.54 8.27 11.68
CA PHE A 47 2.89 8.20 10.38
C PHE A 47 2.59 6.73 10.16
N GLN A 48 1.31 6.39 10.29
CA GLN A 48 0.86 5.03 10.27
C GLN A 48 0.12 4.76 8.98
N PHE A 49 0.60 3.80 8.18
CA PHE A 49 -0.14 3.31 7.03
C PHE A 49 -1.36 2.55 7.55
N LYS A 50 -2.53 3.09 7.23
CA LYS A 50 -3.85 2.56 7.60
C LYS A 50 -4.87 2.94 6.54
N ARG A 51 -6.06 2.36 6.63
CA ARG A 51 -7.17 2.68 5.73
C ARG A 51 -7.73 4.08 5.98
N ASN A 52 -8.42 4.61 4.96
CA ASN A 52 -9.08 5.92 4.94
C ASN A 52 -8.14 7.14 4.98
N LEU A 53 -6.90 7.00 4.51
CA LEU A 53 -6.03 8.15 4.26
C LEU A 53 -6.32 8.78 2.90
N THR A 54 -5.94 10.05 2.72
CA THR A 54 -5.93 10.68 1.39
C THR A 54 -4.68 10.26 0.61
N GLU A 55 -4.78 10.23 -0.72
CA GLU A 55 -3.62 9.87 -1.57
C GLU A 55 -2.40 10.77 -1.32
N LYS A 56 -2.65 12.06 -1.06
CA LYS A 56 -1.59 13.02 -0.75
C LYS A 56 -0.87 12.67 0.56
N GLU A 57 -1.59 12.32 1.61
CA GLU A 57 -1.01 11.92 2.89
C GLU A 57 -0.14 10.67 2.74
N VAL A 58 -0.63 9.65 2.03
CA VAL A 58 0.11 8.40 1.83
C VAL A 58 1.39 8.64 1.03
N ARG A 59 1.32 9.45 -0.04
CA ARG A 59 2.50 9.79 -0.85
C ARG A 59 3.52 10.63 -0.08
N ILE A 60 3.08 11.54 0.78
CA ILE A 60 3.99 12.29 1.68
C ILE A 60 4.68 11.32 2.64
N ASN A 61 3.95 10.40 3.27
CA ASN A 61 4.51 9.43 4.21
C ASN A 61 5.55 8.53 3.52
N LEU A 62 5.23 8.01 2.33
CA LEU A 62 6.18 7.25 1.52
C LEU A 62 7.43 8.07 1.22
N PHE A 63 7.28 9.31 0.77
CA PHE A 63 8.41 10.18 0.43
C PHE A 63 9.31 10.47 1.64
N VAL A 64 8.73 10.70 2.82
CA VAL A 64 9.49 10.91 4.07
C VAL A 64 10.30 9.68 4.43
N ILE A 65 9.71 8.47 4.31
CA ILE A 65 10.42 7.22 4.60
C ILE A 65 11.53 6.96 3.58
N GLU A 66 11.27 7.20 2.30
CA GLU A 66 12.27 7.08 1.22
C GLU A 66 13.46 8.01 1.44
N GLY A 67 13.21 9.22 1.95
CA GLY A 67 14.26 10.19 2.29
C GLY A 67 15.12 9.81 3.50
N THR A 68 14.82 8.73 4.22
CA THR A 68 15.61 8.33 5.39
C THR A 68 17.00 7.81 4.99
N ALA A 69 18.00 8.12 5.82
CA ALA A 69 19.38 7.71 5.57
C ALA A 69 19.49 6.19 5.38
N GLY A 70 20.18 5.77 4.33
CA GLY A 70 20.39 4.36 3.99
C GLY A 70 19.21 3.67 3.30
N PHE A 71 18.07 4.34 3.10
CA PHE A 71 16.91 3.74 2.43
C PHE A 71 17.25 3.24 1.03
N GLU A 72 17.98 4.02 0.25
CA GLU A 72 18.31 3.65 -1.13
C GLU A 72 19.18 2.41 -1.25
N ALA A 73 20.01 2.13 -0.24
CA ALA A 73 20.88 0.96 -0.21
C ALA A 73 20.15 -0.34 0.19
N LEU A 74 18.91 -0.25 0.67
CA LEU A 74 18.13 -1.41 1.08
C LEU A 74 17.72 -2.26 -0.13
N SER A 75 17.72 -3.58 0.04
CA SER A 75 17.08 -4.50 -0.90
C SER A 75 15.57 -4.25 -0.96
N LEU A 76 14.90 -4.71 -2.02
CA LEU A 76 13.44 -4.59 -2.13
C LEU A 76 12.71 -5.23 -0.93
N ARG A 77 13.20 -6.38 -0.45
CA ARG A 77 12.63 -7.05 0.72
C ARG A 77 12.76 -6.19 1.98
N GLU A 78 13.90 -5.53 2.17
CA GLU A 78 14.10 -4.63 3.30
C GLU A 78 13.26 -3.35 3.16
N LYS A 79 13.16 -2.77 1.96
CA LYS A 79 12.31 -1.59 1.68
C LYS A 79 10.84 -1.88 2.00
N THR A 80 10.31 -2.99 1.50
CA THR A 80 8.92 -3.40 1.75
C THR A 80 8.66 -3.71 3.23
N THR A 81 9.58 -4.40 3.90
CA THR A 81 9.49 -4.69 5.34
C THR A 81 9.54 -3.41 6.18
N LYS A 82 10.39 -2.45 5.79
CA LYS A 82 10.47 -1.14 6.45
C LYS A 82 9.16 -0.36 6.33
N ILE A 83 8.48 -0.41 5.18
CA ILE A 83 7.13 0.19 5.05
C ILE A 83 6.13 -0.53 5.96
N ALA A 84 6.15 -1.86 5.97
CA ALA A 84 5.25 -2.65 6.82
C ALA A 84 5.38 -2.32 8.30
N SER A 85 6.59 -2.00 8.80
CA SER A 85 6.78 -1.60 10.19
C SER A 85 6.15 -0.25 10.56
N PHE A 86 5.79 0.57 9.57
CA PHE A 86 5.00 1.79 9.78
C PHE A 86 3.49 1.56 9.60
N GLY A 87 3.04 0.32 9.43
CA GLY A 87 1.62 -0.02 9.32
C GLY A 87 0.90 -0.11 10.66
N ASP A 88 -0.42 0.01 10.63
CA ASP A 88 -1.27 -0.49 11.72
C ASP A 88 -1.39 -2.02 11.68
N SER A 89 -2.13 -2.58 12.64
CA SER A 89 -2.34 -4.02 12.71
C SER A 89 -3.02 -4.58 11.45
N GLU A 90 -3.98 -3.86 10.89
CA GLU A 90 -4.68 -4.28 9.67
C GLU A 90 -3.76 -4.24 8.45
N PHE A 91 -2.86 -3.25 8.38
CA PHE A 91 -1.87 -3.13 7.31
C PHE A 91 -0.83 -4.25 7.40
N LEU A 92 -0.36 -4.57 8.61
CA LEU A 92 0.57 -5.67 8.85
C LEU A 92 -0.02 -7.02 8.46
N GLU A 93 -1.29 -7.26 8.79
CA GLU A 93 -2.01 -8.46 8.39
C GLU A 93 -2.15 -8.53 6.86
N TRP A 94 -2.55 -7.43 6.21
CA TRP A 94 -2.58 -7.36 4.75
C TRP A 94 -1.22 -7.66 4.12
N PHE A 95 -0.14 -7.06 4.63
CA PHE A 95 1.22 -7.30 4.14
C PHE A 95 1.64 -8.76 4.32
N TYR A 96 1.30 -9.37 5.46
CA TYR A 96 1.54 -10.79 5.72
C TYR A 96 0.78 -11.68 4.73
N GLU A 97 -0.51 -11.42 4.53
CA GLU A 97 -1.34 -12.20 3.59
C GLU A 97 -0.82 -12.12 2.15
N GLU A 98 -0.49 -10.92 1.67
CA GLU A 98 0.09 -10.75 0.33
C GLU A 98 1.44 -11.47 0.22
N GLY A 99 2.22 -11.48 1.30
CA GLY A 99 3.49 -12.19 1.39
C GLY A 99 3.34 -13.71 1.28
N ILE A 100 2.44 -14.33 2.06
CA ILE A 100 2.22 -15.79 2.00
C ILE A 100 1.58 -16.23 0.69
N ARG A 101 0.82 -15.35 0.03
CA ARG A 101 0.21 -15.58 -1.29
C ARG A 101 1.20 -15.38 -2.44
N ASN A 102 2.47 -15.05 -2.16
CA ASN A 102 3.47 -14.65 -3.17
C ASN A 102 2.92 -13.58 -4.13
N SER A 103 2.09 -12.67 -3.62
CA SER A 103 1.39 -11.62 -4.37
C SER A 103 2.00 -10.23 -4.15
N LEU A 104 3.04 -10.13 -3.32
CA LEU A 104 3.84 -8.91 -3.20
C LEU A 104 4.59 -8.64 -4.52
N PRO A 105 4.56 -7.40 -5.05
CA PRO A 105 5.26 -7.06 -6.28
C PRO A 105 6.77 -7.27 -6.21
N ASP A 106 7.37 -7.57 -7.36
CA ASP A 106 8.81 -7.73 -7.58
C ASP A 106 9.52 -6.41 -7.88
N ASP A 107 8.78 -5.31 -7.94
CA ASP A 107 9.31 -3.97 -8.12
C ASP A 107 8.79 -2.97 -7.07
N TRP A 108 9.63 -1.98 -6.78
CA TRP A 108 9.35 -0.98 -5.75
C TRP A 108 8.19 -0.04 -6.11
N ILE A 109 8.02 0.28 -7.39
CA ILE A 109 7.02 1.26 -7.84
C ILE A 109 5.62 0.67 -7.67
N THR A 110 5.42 -0.57 -8.12
CA THR A 110 4.15 -1.29 -7.97
C THR A 110 3.83 -1.53 -6.50
N PHE A 111 4.83 -1.86 -5.67
CA PHE A 111 4.59 -1.98 -4.23
C PHE A 111 4.07 -0.66 -3.62
N LYS A 112 4.67 0.49 -3.96
CA LYS A 112 4.16 1.79 -3.48
C LYS A 112 2.73 2.05 -3.91
N GLU A 113 2.38 1.73 -5.15
CA GLU A 113 1.01 1.90 -5.63
C GLU A 113 0.03 0.97 -4.89
N ASN A 114 0.43 -0.27 -4.56
CA ASN A 114 -0.39 -1.16 -3.72
C ASN A 114 -0.61 -0.59 -2.31
N VAL A 115 0.42 -0.01 -1.69
CA VAL A 115 0.33 0.65 -0.38
C VAL A 115 -0.61 1.86 -0.46
N VAL A 116 -0.48 2.68 -1.50
CA VAL A 116 -1.38 3.80 -1.77
C VAL A 116 -2.82 3.31 -1.90
N GLU A 117 -3.07 2.31 -2.74
CA GLU A 117 -4.39 1.72 -2.95
C GLU A 117 -5.01 1.20 -1.64
N TYR A 118 -4.25 0.42 -0.87
CA TYR A 118 -4.68 -0.07 0.44
C TYR A 118 -5.13 1.08 1.35
N CYS A 119 -4.27 2.09 1.52
CA CYS A 119 -4.50 3.17 2.48
C CYS A 119 -5.69 4.06 2.09
N ILE A 120 -5.89 4.30 0.79
CA ILE A 120 -7.00 5.14 0.31
C ILE A 120 -8.29 4.36 0.07
N ASN A 121 -8.34 3.08 0.47
CA ASN A 121 -9.42 2.15 0.17
C ASN A 121 -9.75 2.08 -1.34
N LYS A 122 -8.76 2.26 -2.22
CA LYS A 122 -8.91 1.92 -3.64
C LYS A 122 -8.48 0.46 -3.81
N GLY A 123 -9.23 -0.30 -4.59
CA GLY A 123 -8.99 -1.74 -4.73
C GLY A 123 -10.26 -2.45 -5.15
N ILE A 124 -10.12 -3.57 -5.86
CA ILE A 124 -11.27 -4.35 -6.33
C ILE A 124 -12.22 -4.69 -5.17
N ALA A 125 -11.70 -5.01 -3.99
CA ALA A 125 -12.50 -5.29 -2.79
C ALA A 125 -13.44 -4.13 -2.42
N ASN A 126 -12.96 -2.89 -2.52
CA ASN A 126 -13.69 -1.67 -2.15
C ASN A 126 -14.51 -1.07 -3.30
N MET A 127 -14.48 -1.67 -4.50
CA MET A 127 -15.32 -1.26 -5.61
C MET A 127 -16.73 -1.82 -5.42
N PHE A 128 -17.65 -1.02 -4.91
CA PHE A 128 -19.05 -1.43 -4.72
C PHE A 128 -19.91 -1.10 -5.93
N LYS A 129 -21.00 -1.86 -6.07
CA LYS A 129 -22.03 -1.55 -7.06
C LYS A 129 -22.76 -0.24 -6.70
N TYR A 130 -22.86 0.70 -7.63
CA TYR A 130 -23.70 1.89 -7.50
C TYR A 130 -25.19 1.54 -7.51
N LYS A 131 -26.01 2.40 -6.89
CA LYS A 131 -27.45 2.14 -6.72
C LYS A 131 -28.16 1.96 -8.07
N GLU A 132 -27.93 2.89 -9.00
CA GLU A 132 -28.63 2.96 -10.30
C GLU A 132 -27.90 2.23 -11.45
N GLU A 133 -26.71 1.66 -11.21
CA GLU A 133 -26.02 0.91 -12.27
C GLU A 133 -26.59 -0.51 -12.43
N THR A 134 -26.46 -1.11 -13.60
CA THR A 134 -26.77 -2.54 -13.81
C THR A 134 -25.67 -3.43 -13.23
N TRP A 135 -25.96 -4.72 -13.03
CA TRP A 135 -24.91 -5.67 -12.62
C TRP A 135 -23.89 -5.88 -13.74
N SER A 136 -24.30 -5.86 -15.02
CA SER A 136 -23.35 -5.92 -16.14
C SER A 136 -22.37 -4.75 -16.15
N ASN A 137 -22.86 -3.51 -16.01
CA ASN A 137 -22.00 -2.32 -15.99
C ASN A 137 -21.03 -2.33 -14.80
N TYR A 138 -21.51 -2.82 -13.64
CA TYR A 138 -20.66 -3.00 -12.48
C TYR A 138 -19.52 -4.00 -12.73
N VAL A 139 -19.84 -5.17 -13.29
CA VAL A 139 -18.85 -6.21 -13.62
C VAL A 139 -17.87 -5.72 -14.69
N GLU A 140 -18.35 -4.99 -15.69
CA GLU A 140 -17.50 -4.36 -16.73
C GLU A 140 -16.50 -3.38 -16.12
N ARG A 141 -16.94 -2.56 -15.14
CA ARG A 141 -16.05 -1.67 -14.39
C ARG A 141 -15.00 -2.42 -13.56
N LEU A 142 -15.35 -3.58 -13.00
CA LEU A 142 -14.37 -4.46 -12.32
C LEU A 142 -13.37 -5.06 -13.31
N ILE A 143 -13.83 -5.51 -14.48
CA ILE A 143 -12.97 -6.04 -15.56
C ILE A 143 -11.98 -4.96 -16.01
N ASP A 144 -12.46 -3.77 -16.34
CA ASP A 144 -11.61 -2.64 -16.73
C ASP A 144 -10.54 -2.33 -15.69
N TYR A 145 -10.91 -2.36 -14.40
CA TYR A 145 -9.98 -2.16 -13.31
C TYR A 145 -8.91 -3.26 -13.26
N THR A 146 -9.29 -4.53 -13.35
CA THR A 146 -8.34 -5.65 -13.34
C THR A 146 -7.40 -5.65 -14.55
N ILE A 147 -7.89 -5.34 -15.76
CA ILE A 147 -7.08 -5.26 -16.98
C ILE A 147 -6.03 -4.16 -16.84
N LYS A 148 -6.45 -2.95 -16.44
CA LYS A 148 -5.55 -1.80 -16.25
C LYS A 148 -4.44 -2.08 -15.23
N ARG A 149 -4.74 -2.91 -14.23
CA ARG A 149 -3.84 -3.23 -13.12
C ARG A 149 -3.14 -4.58 -13.23
N LYS A 150 -3.37 -5.34 -14.32
CA LYS A 150 -2.87 -6.71 -14.51
C LYS A 150 -3.18 -7.63 -13.32
N ILE A 151 -4.34 -7.43 -12.70
CA ILE A 151 -4.84 -8.26 -11.60
C ILE A 151 -5.53 -9.49 -12.20
N ASP A 152 -5.38 -10.63 -11.54
CA ASP A 152 -6.11 -11.85 -11.88
C ASP A 152 -7.63 -11.61 -11.87
N GLN A 153 -8.26 -11.87 -13.01
CA GLN A 153 -9.68 -11.67 -13.26
C GLN A 153 -10.55 -12.64 -12.44
N ASN A 154 -9.99 -13.76 -11.99
CA ASN A 154 -10.69 -14.71 -11.12
C ASN A 154 -11.17 -14.05 -9.81
N LYS A 155 -10.49 -12.98 -9.37
CA LYS A 155 -10.90 -12.19 -8.19
C LYS A 155 -12.27 -11.54 -8.36
N ILE A 156 -12.72 -11.28 -9.61
CA ILE A 156 -14.03 -10.68 -9.89
C ILE A 156 -15.15 -11.62 -9.47
N ILE A 157 -15.09 -12.90 -9.86
CA ILE A 157 -16.13 -13.87 -9.55
C ILE A 157 -16.23 -14.08 -8.04
N SER A 158 -15.10 -14.28 -7.37
CA SER A 158 -15.04 -14.38 -5.91
C SER A 158 -15.66 -13.17 -5.22
N LYS A 159 -15.37 -11.96 -5.71
CA LYS A 159 -15.97 -10.74 -5.19
C LYS A 159 -17.49 -10.73 -5.35
N ILE A 160 -18.01 -11.07 -6.54
CA ILE A 160 -19.45 -11.11 -6.81
C ILE A 160 -20.17 -12.12 -5.89
N LEU A 161 -19.53 -13.25 -5.59
CA LEU A 161 -20.09 -14.26 -4.69
C LEU A 161 -20.16 -13.78 -3.22
N CYS A 162 -19.26 -12.89 -2.81
CA CYS A 162 -19.24 -12.28 -1.48
C CYS A 162 -20.15 -11.04 -1.35
N GLU A 163 -20.64 -10.46 -2.46
CA GLU A 163 -21.56 -9.32 -2.41
C GLU A 163 -23.00 -9.77 -2.14
N PHE A 164 -23.84 -8.84 -1.67
CA PHE A 164 -25.30 -9.00 -1.54
C PHE A 164 -26.00 -8.98 -2.92
N ALA A 165 -25.52 -9.80 -3.85
CA ALA A 165 -26.03 -9.89 -5.21
C ALA A 165 -27.36 -10.68 -5.29
N PRO A 166 -28.28 -10.30 -6.20
CA PRO A 166 -29.50 -11.05 -6.46
C PRO A 166 -29.20 -12.52 -6.74
N ARG A 167 -30.14 -13.40 -6.36
CA ARG A 167 -29.98 -14.86 -6.52
C ARG A 167 -29.55 -15.26 -7.94
N LYS A 168 -30.16 -14.64 -8.95
CA LYS A 168 -29.84 -14.95 -10.36
C LYS A 168 -28.41 -14.59 -10.75
N VAL A 169 -27.90 -13.45 -10.28
CA VAL A 169 -26.51 -13.02 -10.49
C VAL A 169 -25.53 -14.00 -9.85
N ARG A 170 -25.79 -14.41 -8.59
CA ARG A 170 -24.96 -15.41 -7.90
C ARG A 170 -24.99 -16.77 -8.60
N THR A 171 -26.15 -17.22 -9.07
CA THR A 171 -26.27 -18.45 -9.86
C THR A 171 -25.45 -18.36 -11.15
N LEU A 172 -25.54 -17.25 -11.88
CA LEU A 172 -24.74 -17.05 -13.09
C LEU A 172 -23.24 -17.11 -12.75
N ALA A 173 -22.78 -16.40 -11.72
CA ALA A 173 -21.38 -16.42 -11.28
C ALA A 173 -20.90 -17.85 -10.97
N LEU A 174 -21.67 -18.63 -10.21
CA LEU A 174 -21.33 -20.04 -9.91
C LEU A 174 -21.24 -20.91 -11.16
N THR A 175 -22.18 -20.74 -12.11
CA THR A 175 -22.22 -21.56 -13.33
C THR A 175 -21.19 -21.19 -14.38
N CYS A 176 -20.61 -19.98 -14.31
CA CYS A 176 -19.59 -19.53 -15.26
C CYS A 176 -18.17 -19.89 -14.82
N GLY A 177 -17.99 -20.36 -13.58
CA GLY A 177 -16.68 -20.66 -13.03
C GLY A 177 -15.80 -19.41 -13.00
N GLU A 178 -14.53 -19.58 -13.34
CA GLU A 178 -13.50 -18.53 -13.27
C GLU A 178 -13.53 -17.54 -14.46
N ASN A 179 -14.32 -17.80 -15.51
CA ASN A 179 -14.33 -16.93 -16.70
C ASN A 179 -15.27 -15.72 -16.53
N CYS A 180 -14.70 -14.56 -16.18
CA CYS A 180 -15.45 -13.33 -15.97
C CYS A 180 -16.11 -12.76 -17.24
N PHE A 181 -15.57 -13.03 -18.43
CA PHE A 181 -16.14 -12.55 -19.69
C PHE A 181 -17.41 -13.30 -20.07
N ILE A 182 -17.40 -14.64 -19.92
CA ILE A 182 -18.60 -15.47 -20.12
C ILE A 182 -19.68 -15.08 -19.11
N PHE A 183 -19.27 -14.80 -17.86
CA PHE A 183 -20.18 -14.29 -16.85
C PHE A 183 -20.80 -12.95 -17.25
N LEU A 184 -20.00 -11.98 -17.71
CA LEU A 184 -20.48 -10.69 -18.19
C LEU A 184 -21.48 -10.83 -19.35
N GLU A 185 -21.17 -11.67 -20.33
CA GLU A 185 -22.03 -11.90 -21.50
C GLU A 185 -23.41 -12.43 -21.09
N LYS A 186 -23.44 -13.48 -20.27
CA LYS A 186 -24.71 -14.06 -19.77
C LYS A 186 -25.49 -13.09 -18.90
N LEU A 187 -24.78 -12.22 -18.17
CA LEU A 187 -25.39 -11.20 -17.33
C LEU A 187 -26.06 -10.11 -18.17
N LYS A 188 -25.37 -9.59 -19.20
CA LYS A 188 -25.93 -8.66 -20.19
C LYS A 188 -27.18 -9.24 -20.85
N PHE A 189 -27.08 -10.47 -21.35
CA PHE A 189 -28.21 -11.19 -21.94
C PHE A 189 -29.40 -11.29 -20.98
N TRP A 190 -29.17 -11.68 -19.72
CA TRP A 190 -30.23 -11.77 -18.74
C TRP A 190 -30.89 -10.42 -18.44
N GLU A 191 -30.10 -9.36 -18.27
CA GLU A 191 -30.63 -8.02 -17.96
C GLU A 191 -31.47 -7.45 -19.10
N GLU A 192 -31.00 -7.57 -20.34
CA GLU A 192 -31.75 -7.15 -21.53
C GLU A 192 -33.10 -7.88 -21.62
N ASN A 193 -33.09 -9.21 -21.49
CA ASN A 193 -34.31 -10.02 -21.59
C ASN A 193 -35.25 -9.85 -20.38
N PHE A 194 -34.73 -9.49 -19.21
CA PHE A 194 -35.53 -9.26 -18.01
C PHE A 194 -36.24 -7.90 -18.04
N ILE A 195 -35.58 -6.86 -18.54
CA ILE A 195 -36.19 -5.54 -18.80
C ILE A 195 -37.31 -5.69 -19.82
N ASP A 196 -37.07 -6.44 -20.88
CA ASP A 196 -38.02 -6.67 -21.96
C ASP A 196 -39.24 -7.50 -21.50
N PHE A 197 -39.04 -8.46 -20.58
CA PHE A 197 -40.14 -9.18 -19.94
C PHE A 197 -41.00 -8.26 -19.06
N ARG A 198 -40.39 -7.37 -18.28
CA ARG A 198 -41.13 -6.47 -17.38
C ARG A 198 -41.93 -5.41 -18.14
N SER A 199 -41.36 -4.86 -19.22
CA SER A 199 -42.03 -3.90 -20.11
C SER A 199 -43.19 -4.55 -20.89
N LYS A 200 -43.01 -5.79 -21.37
CA LYS A 200 -44.03 -6.52 -22.15
C LYS A 200 -45.14 -7.14 -21.29
N PHE A 201 -44.86 -7.58 -20.06
CA PHE A 201 -45.81 -8.35 -19.24
C PHE A 201 -46.30 -7.64 -17.96
N ARG A 202 -45.88 -6.40 -17.68
CA ARG A 202 -46.49 -5.53 -16.65
C ARG A 202 -46.80 -4.09 -17.14
N PRO A 203 -47.62 -3.88 -18.18
CA PRO A 203 -47.95 -2.53 -18.61
C PRO A 203 -48.91 -1.76 -17.68
N ASN A 204 -49.53 -2.39 -16.67
CA ASN A 204 -50.72 -1.85 -15.99
C ASN A 204 -50.71 -1.89 -14.44
N LEU A 205 -49.55 -1.90 -13.77
CA LEU A 205 -49.51 -1.80 -12.30
C LEU A 205 -49.41 -0.36 -11.76
N ASP A 206 -49.19 0.63 -12.63
CA ASP A 206 -49.04 2.05 -12.25
C ASP A 206 -50.24 2.92 -12.67
N LYS A 207 -51.39 2.33 -12.99
CA LYS A 207 -52.63 3.13 -13.09
C LYS A 207 -53.19 3.32 -11.69
N PRO A 208 -53.32 4.57 -11.17
CA PRO A 208 -54.02 4.80 -9.93
C PRO A 208 -55.43 4.26 -10.08
N LYS A 209 -55.90 3.50 -9.09
CA LYS A 209 -57.29 3.09 -9.01
C LYS A 209 -58.14 4.35 -8.83
N THR A 210 -58.75 4.83 -9.92
CA THR A 210 -59.86 5.78 -9.91
C THR A 210 -61.16 5.03 -10.13
#